data_AF-A0A365CZL2-F1
#
_entry.id   AF-A0A365CZL2-F1
#
_cell.length_a   1.000
_cell.length_b   1.000
_cell.length_c   1.000
_cell.angle_alpha   90.00
_cell.angle_beta   90.00
_cell.angle_gamma   90.00
#
_symmetry.space_group_name_H-M   'P 1'
#
loop_
_entity.id
_entity.type
_entity.pdbx_description
1 polymer ?
#
loop_
_entity_poly.entity_id
_entity_poly.type
_entity_poly.pdbx_seq_one_letter_code
_entity_poly.pdbx_strand_id
1 'polypeptide(L)'
;MKTTADLEWLESASARDLLSMACGHLKLDASIVALAPADTNALSFGNTPHEELQTLFAPHFPAGTDVAADLADEVQLCRAFAEPRLILGEIETKIEGIVSKFPTVAAHIQVGANKGDVLDPFILAANFDLLSGRNMDRTIEMTIAHKILMKIEDLLGGMHELVIGSMRGNFRVPEPLQTLSGSKNVLHPATNPFPGADIGQVPLPQTPNKIRLFQCKNKTGSAKGGDGARLGQQLRLLAETYGAETFYAAIVGNTLVGHRSKGAVLKASPETAVLVGNAALAELTRSDSGAELLLRTYRRAFRTVSHKTGYDFESVSTGIVADFSKLTAGGDFIDSWLHQAMGGPRVDQDSRFAQ
;
A
#
# COMPACT_ATOMS: atom_id res chain seq x y z
N MET A 1 -13.40 -17.31 4.90
CA MET A 1 -13.79 -16.46 6.06
C MET A 1 -12.62 -16.54 7.02
N LYS A 2 -11.91 -15.43 7.28
CA LYS A 2 -10.76 -15.44 8.22
C LYS A 2 -11.34 -15.55 9.62
N THR A 3 -11.08 -16.66 10.28
CA THR A 3 -11.87 -17.10 11.43
C THR A 3 -11.22 -16.69 12.75
N THR A 4 -12.04 -16.62 13.80
CA THR A 4 -11.58 -16.59 15.21
C THR A 4 -10.53 -17.66 15.49
N ALA A 5 -10.63 -18.82 14.84
CA ALA A 5 -9.67 -19.92 14.98
C ALA A 5 -8.23 -19.55 14.56
N ASP A 6 -8.05 -18.70 13.55
CA ASP A 6 -6.71 -18.24 13.15
C ASP A 6 -6.06 -17.35 14.21
N LEU A 7 -6.87 -16.60 14.97
CA LEU A 7 -6.42 -15.81 16.10
C LEU A 7 -6.16 -16.68 17.33
N GLU A 8 -7.07 -17.61 17.62
CA GLU A 8 -6.92 -18.56 18.73
C GLU A 8 -5.67 -19.41 18.56
N TRP A 9 -5.35 -19.84 17.33
CA TRP A 9 -4.09 -20.51 17.03
C TRP A 9 -2.90 -19.62 17.38
N LEU A 10 -2.88 -18.35 16.92
CA LEU A 10 -1.76 -17.45 17.17
C LEU A 10 -1.54 -17.19 18.67
N GLU A 11 -2.60 -17.18 19.46
CA GLU A 11 -2.54 -16.95 20.91
C GLU A 11 -2.18 -18.19 21.73
N SER A 12 -2.49 -19.39 21.22
CA SER A 12 -2.21 -20.67 21.91
C SER A 12 -0.95 -21.37 21.41
N ALA A 13 -0.50 -21.10 20.19
CA ALA A 13 0.68 -21.72 19.60
C ALA A 13 1.97 -21.23 20.29
N SER A 14 2.96 -22.11 20.33
CA SER A 14 4.30 -21.79 20.85
C SER A 14 5.17 -21.11 19.78
N ALA A 15 6.25 -20.46 20.22
CA ALA A 15 7.31 -19.98 19.33
C ALA A 15 7.86 -21.10 18.44
N ARG A 16 7.92 -22.33 18.97
CA ARG A 16 8.35 -23.53 18.26
C ARG A 16 7.42 -23.88 17.11
N ASP A 17 6.11 -23.80 17.31
CA ASP A 17 5.12 -24.07 16.26
C ASP A 17 5.23 -23.06 15.11
N LEU A 18 5.39 -21.78 15.45
CA LEU A 18 5.58 -20.71 14.47
C LEU A 18 6.88 -20.89 13.69
N LEU A 19 8.00 -21.15 14.39
CA LEU A 19 9.29 -21.37 13.73
C LEU A 19 9.28 -22.64 12.87
N SER A 20 8.59 -23.69 13.31
CA SER A 20 8.41 -24.91 12.52
C SER A 20 7.65 -24.64 11.22
N MET A 21 6.62 -23.80 11.25
CA MET A 21 5.89 -23.39 10.06
C MET A 21 6.80 -22.64 9.07
N ALA A 22 7.54 -21.65 9.57
CA ALA A 22 8.47 -20.86 8.76
C ALA A 22 9.60 -21.72 8.15
N CYS A 23 10.20 -22.61 8.95
CA CYS A 23 11.22 -23.55 8.45
C CYS A 23 10.63 -24.49 7.39
N GLY A 24 9.41 -24.98 7.58
CA GLY A 24 8.71 -25.81 6.60
C GLY A 24 8.47 -25.07 5.27
N HIS A 25 8.12 -23.78 5.33
CA HIS A 25 7.96 -22.96 4.13
C HIS A 25 9.27 -22.74 3.38
N LEU A 26 10.37 -22.57 4.09
CA LEU A 26 11.69 -22.38 3.49
C LEU A 26 12.43 -23.71 3.20
N LYS A 27 11.82 -24.86 3.56
CA LYS A 27 12.42 -26.19 3.45
C LYS A 27 13.76 -26.31 4.21
N LEU A 28 13.85 -25.66 5.37
CA LEU A 28 15.01 -25.71 6.24
C LEU A 28 15.01 -26.96 7.12
N ASP A 29 16.17 -27.29 7.67
CA ASP A 29 16.35 -28.42 8.57
C ASP A 29 15.53 -28.25 9.86
N ALA A 30 14.91 -29.34 10.33
CA ALA A 30 14.06 -29.32 11.51
C ALA A 30 14.81 -28.99 12.81
N SER A 31 16.14 -29.14 12.85
CA SER A 31 16.97 -28.74 14.00
C SER A 31 16.92 -27.24 14.28
N ILE A 32 16.68 -26.39 13.26
CA ILE A 32 16.53 -24.94 13.41
C ILE A 32 15.35 -24.59 14.33
N VAL A 33 14.32 -25.45 14.37
CA VAL A 33 13.14 -25.26 15.23
C VAL A 33 13.51 -25.27 16.73
N ALA A 34 14.65 -25.87 17.11
CA ALA A 34 15.14 -25.84 18.48
C ALA A 34 15.67 -24.46 18.92
N LEU A 35 15.84 -23.50 18.01
CA LEU A 35 16.24 -22.12 18.32
C LEU A 35 15.09 -21.27 18.88
N ALA A 36 13.84 -21.75 18.77
CA ALA A 36 12.70 -21.05 19.35
C ALA A 36 12.86 -20.96 20.89
N PRO A 37 12.76 -19.77 21.50
CA PRO A 37 12.85 -19.62 22.94
C PRO A 37 11.81 -20.48 23.65
N ALA A 38 12.24 -21.17 24.72
CA ALA A 38 11.32 -21.88 25.60
C ALA A 38 10.32 -20.91 26.23
N ASP A 39 9.11 -21.39 26.50
CA ASP A 39 8.04 -20.65 27.19
C ASP A 39 7.59 -19.34 26.53
N THR A 40 7.93 -19.14 25.25
CA THR A 40 7.44 -18.00 24.46
C THR A 40 6.33 -18.46 23.51
N ASN A 41 5.22 -17.71 23.43
CA ASN A 41 4.15 -17.99 22.49
C ASN A 41 4.47 -17.45 21.07
N ALA A 42 3.72 -17.91 20.08
CA ALA A 42 3.90 -17.53 18.68
C ALA A 42 3.71 -16.02 18.46
N LEU A 43 2.75 -15.40 19.15
CA LEU A 43 2.49 -13.96 19.04
C LEU A 43 3.70 -13.11 19.48
N SER A 44 4.24 -13.38 20.66
CA SER A 44 5.40 -12.68 21.22
C SER A 44 6.63 -12.92 20.37
N PHE A 45 6.90 -14.17 19.99
CA PHE A 45 8.07 -14.50 19.17
C PHE A 45 7.98 -13.84 17.78
N GLY A 46 6.83 -13.91 17.11
CA GLY A 46 6.62 -13.29 15.80
C GLY A 46 6.54 -11.75 15.83
N ASN A 47 6.45 -11.14 17.01
CA ASN A 47 6.58 -9.68 17.21
C ASN A 47 8.01 -9.26 17.52
N THR A 48 8.97 -10.19 17.58
CA THR A 48 10.38 -9.85 17.76
C THR A 48 10.87 -9.02 16.55
N PRO A 49 11.61 -7.92 16.77
CA PRO A 49 12.17 -7.12 15.69
C PRO A 49 12.97 -7.95 14.71
N HIS A 50 12.91 -7.61 13.43
CA HIS A 50 13.54 -8.41 12.37
C HIS A 50 15.06 -8.57 12.62
N GLU A 51 15.74 -7.51 13.05
CA GLU A 51 17.18 -7.53 13.32
C GLU A 51 17.55 -8.51 14.45
N GLU A 52 16.71 -8.61 15.48
CA GLU A 52 16.91 -9.54 16.59
C GLU A 52 16.70 -10.99 16.14
N LEU A 53 15.66 -11.26 15.35
CA LEU A 53 15.44 -12.57 14.73
C LEU A 53 16.60 -12.96 13.82
N GLN A 54 17.08 -12.03 12.98
CA GLN A 54 18.22 -12.27 12.11
C GLN A 54 19.48 -12.57 12.92
N THR A 55 19.72 -11.84 14.01
CA THR A 55 20.86 -12.07 14.91
C THR A 55 20.79 -13.44 15.58
N LEU A 56 19.59 -13.87 15.99
CA LEU A 56 19.34 -15.20 16.53
C LEU A 56 19.68 -16.31 15.52
N PHE A 57 19.33 -16.11 14.24
CA PHE A 57 19.48 -17.14 13.21
C PHE A 57 20.84 -17.16 12.52
N ALA A 58 21.51 -16.02 12.38
CA ALA A 58 22.76 -15.88 11.61
C ALA A 58 23.87 -16.88 11.98
N PRO A 59 24.12 -17.23 13.27
CA PRO A 59 25.14 -18.21 13.63
C PRO A 59 24.92 -19.63 13.08
N HIS A 60 23.71 -19.94 12.62
CA HIS A 60 23.30 -21.28 12.19
C HIS A 60 23.32 -21.47 10.67
N PHE A 61 23.65 -20.42 9.92
CA PHE A 61 23.70 -20.45 8.45
C PHE A 61 25.08 -20.00 7.94
N PRO A 62 25.49 -20.43 6.73
CA PRO A 62 26.74 -19.98 6.14
C PRO A 62 26.78 -18.45 6.00
N ALA A 63 27.91 -17.85 6.42
CA ALA A 63 28.13 -16.42 6.26
C ALA A 63 28.03 -15.99 4.79
N GLY A 64 27.44 -14.83 4.53
CA GLY A 64 27.23 -14.29 3.18
C GLY A 64 26.00 -14.84 2.45
N THR A 65 25.15 -15.62 3.12
CA THR A 65 23.84 -16.04 2.59
C THR A 65 22.71 -15.23 3.22
N ASP A 66 21.59 -15.09 2.50
CA ASP A 66 20.40 -14.37 2.98
C ASP A 66 19.47 -15.25 3.84
N VAL A 67 19.83 -16.52 4.09
CA VAL A 67 18.94 -17.53 4.72
C VAL A 67 18.43 -17.10 6.10
N ALA A 68 19.28 -16.47 6.92
CA ALA A 68 18.89 -15.98 8.24
C ALA A 68 17.88 -14.83 8.15
N ALA A 69 18.05 -13.93 7.17
CA ALA A 69 17.12 -12.82 6.93
C ALA A 69 15.80 -13.35 6.34
N ASP A 70 15.86 -14.28 5.39
CA ASP A 70 14.67 -14.91 4.82
C ASP A 70 13.85 -15.67 5.87
N LEU A 71 14.50 -16.33 6.84
CA LEU A 71 13.83 -16.98 7.96
C LEU A 71 13.19 -15.96 8.92
N ALA A 72 13.85 -14.84 9.21
CA ALA A 72 13.27 -13.77 10.00
C ALA A 72 12.01 -13.17 9.33
N ASP A 73 12.08 -12.90 8.03
CA ASP A 73 10.94 -12.46 7.22
C ASP A 73 9.81 -13.51 7.26
N GLU A 74 10.12 -14.79 7.06
CA GLU A 74 9.11 -15.85 7.03
C GLU A 74 8.43 -16.05 8.40
N VAL A 75 9.14 -15.93 9.51
CA VAL A 75 8.55 -15.96 10.86
C VAL A 75 7.50 -14.85 11.04
N GLN A 76 7.85 -13.62 10.67
CA GLN A 76 6.93 -12.49 10.76
C GLN A 76 5.72 -12.65 9.82
N LEU A 77 5.94 -13.19 8.61
CA LEU A 77 4.88 -13.50 7.66
C LEU A 77 3.93 -14.61 8.16
N CYS A 78 4.44 -15.72 8.68
CA CYS A 78 3.65 -16.81 9.27
C CYS A 78 2.83 -16.35 10.49
N ARG A 79 3.38 -15.40 11.26
CA ARG A 79 2.64 -14.76 12.35
C ARG A 79 1.52 -13.87 11.82
N ALA A 80 1.77 -13.11 10.76
CA ALA A 80 0.81 -12.18 10.19
C ALA A 80 -0.31 -12.86 9.39
N PHE A 81 -0.01 -13.93 8.65
CA PHE A 81 -0.92 -14.53 7.67
C PHE A 81 -1.16 -16.00 7.96
N ALA A 82 -2.39 -16.45 7.70
CA ALA A 82 -2.72 -17.88 7.69
C ALA A 82 -2.05 -18.60 6.51
N GLU A 83 -2.03 -17.95 5.34
CA GLU A 83 -1.45 -18.48 4.11
C GLU A 83 -0.46 -17.46 3.50
N PRO A 84 0.76 -17.31 4.07
CA PRO A 84 1.74 -16.31 3.62
C PRO A 84 2.02 -16.34 2.12
N ARG A 85 2.18 -17.54 1.55
CA ARG A 85 2.48 -17.73 0.12
C ARG A 85 1.36 -17.25 -0.80
N LEU A 86 0.10 -17.49 -0.43
CA LEU A 86 -1.04 -17.03 -1.21
C LEU A 86 -1.07 -15.50 -1.22
N ILE A 87 -0.91 -14.88 -0.05
CA ILE A 87 -0.92 -13.42 0.08
C ILE A 87 0.25 -12.78 -0.66
N LEU A 88 1.47 -13.35 -0.56
CA LEU A 88 2.61 -12.87 -1.35
C LEU A 88 2.34 -12.97 -2.86
N GLY A 89 1.78 -14.08 -3.34
CA GLY A 89 1.41 -14.21 -4.75
C GLY A 89 0.38 -13.19 -5.23
N GLU A 90 -0.60 -12.84 -4.39
CA GLU A 90 -1.56 -11.76 -4.69
C GLU A 90 -0.90 -10.38 -4.77
N ILE A 91 0.03 -10.11 -3.84
CA ILE A 91 0.81 -8.85 -3.83
C ILE A 91 1.68 -8.76 -5.08
N GLU A 92 2.41 -9.83 -5.40
CA GLU A 92 3.25 -9.93 -6.60
C GLU A 92 2.42 -9.69 -7.88
N THR A 93 1.25 -10.34 -7.99
CA THR A 93 0.33 -10.14 -9.13
C THR A 93 -0.09 -8.68 -9.29
N LYS A 94 -0.37 -7.98 -8.18
CA LYS A 94 -0.73 -6.55 -8.23
C LYS A 94 0.44 -5.67 -8.64
N ILE A 95 1.65 -5.96 -8.14
CA ILE A 95 2.86 -5.22 -8.51
C ILE A 95 3.16 -5.45 -9.99
N GLU A 96 3.08 -6.68 -10.48
CA GLU A 96 3.24 -7.00 -11.92
C GLU A 96 2.24 -6.22 -12.78
N GLY A 97 0.98 -6.16 -12.36
CA GLY A 97 -0.06 -5.38 -13.03
C GLY A 97 0.18 -3.86 -13.07
N ILE A 98 1.08 -3.34 -12.22
CA ILE A 98 1.50 -1.94 -12.23
C ILE A 98 2.78 -1.74 -13.03
N VAL A 99 3.76 -2.65 -12.89
CA VAL A 99 5.00 -2.64 -13.69
C VAL A 99 4.69 -2.75 -15.18
N SER A 100 3.69 -3.55 -15.57
CA SER A 100 3.23 -3.64 -16.97
C SER A 100 2.66 -2.34 -17.53
N LYS A 101 2.35 -1.36 -16.66
CA LYS A 101 1.85 -0.03 -17.00
C LYS A 101 2.93 1.04 -16.92
N PHE A 102 4.19 0.67 -16.62
CA PHE A 102 5.30 1.61 -16.67
C PHE A 102 5.52 2.11 -18.11
N PRO A 103 6.01 3.35 -18.29
CA PRO A 103 6.34 3.85 -19.62
C PRO A 103 7.36 2.92 -20.29
N THR A 104 7.17 2.64 -21.57
CA THR A 104 8.08 1.83 -22.41
C THR A 104 8.38 2.49 -23.76
N VAL A 105 7.56 3.48 -24.14
CA VAL A 105 7.66 4.26 -25.37
C VAL A 105 7.31 5.71 -25.08
N ALA A 106 7.74 6.64 -25.95
CA ALA A 106 7.50 8.07 -25.77
C ALA A 106 6.01 8.39 -25.53
N ALA A 107 5.11 7.79 -26.32
CA ALA A 107 3.67 8.02 -26.19
C ALA A 107 3.11 7.81 -24.76
N HIS A 108 3.70 6.90 -23.96
CA HIS A 108 3.26 6.65 -22.57
C HIS A 108 3.56 7.80 -21.61
N ILE A 109 4.52 8.67 -21.93
CA ILE A 109 4.78 9.88 -21.16
C ILE A 109 4.11 11.12 -21.75
N GLN A 110 3.76 11.08 -23.03
CA GLN A 110 3.09 12.17 -23.74
C GLN A 110 1.64 12.37 -23.28
N VAL A 111 0.88 11.27 -23.20
CA VAL A 111 -0.53 11.25 -22.80
C VAL A 111 -0.73 10.17 -21.75
N GLY A 112 -1.52 10.47 -20.73
CA GLY A 112 -1.95 9.54 -19.70
C GLY A 112 -2.94 8.50 -20.22
N ALA A 113 -3.63 7.80 -19.31
CA ALA A 113 -4.61 6.79 -19.69
C ALA A 113 -5.85 7.38 -20.38
N ASN A 114 -6.15 8.65 -20.10
CA ASN A 114 -7.22 9.40 -20.75
C ASN A 114 -6.61 10.29 -21.85
N LYS A 115 -7.29 10.38 -23.01
CA LYS A 115 -6.81 11.17 -24.16
C LYS A 115 -6.50 12.64 -23.83
N GLY A 116 -7.21 13.23 -22.87
CA GLY A 116 -7.00 14.62 -22.43
C GLY A 116 -5.98 14.81 -21.30
N ASP A 117 -5.43 13.73 -20.74
CA ASP A 117 -4.46 13.77 -19.64
C ASP A 117 -3.04 13.93 -20.19
N VAL A 118 -2.80 15.01 -20.91
CA VAL A 118 -1.50 15.32 -21.52
C VAL A 118 -0.48 15.71 -20.45
N LEU A 119 0.80 15.43 -20.70
CA LEU A 119 1.88 15.92 -19.83
C LEU A 119 1.85 17.45 -19.76
N ASP A 120 1.69 17.98 -18.55
CA ASP A 120 1.61 19.41 -18.29
C ASP A 120 2.89 20.14 -18.76
N PRO A 121 2.81 20.99 -19.79
CA PRO A 121 3.98 21.70 -20.34
C PRO A 121 4.61 22.66 -19.33
N PHE A 122 3.86 23.19 -18.37
CA PHE A 122 4.39 24.10 -17.35
C PHE A 122 5.19 23.35 -16.29
N ILE A 123 4.75 22.15 -15.91
CA ILE A 123 5.53 21.25 -15.05
C ILE A 123 6.81 20.82 -15.77
N LEU A 124 6.71 20.51 -17.07
CA LEU A 124 7.87 20.15 -17.89
C LEU A 124 8.89 21.29 -17.99
N ALA A 125 8.43 22.54 -18.19
CA ALA A 125 9.28 23.72 -18.17
C ALA A 125 9.97 23.90 -16.82
N ALA A 126 9.23 23.77 -15.70
CA ALA A 126 9.79 23.85 -14.35
C ALA A 126 10.84 22.75 -14.10
N ASN A 127 10.60 21.52 -14.56
CA ASN A 127 11.58 20.45 -14.50
C ASN A 127 12.85 20.81 -15.29
N PHE A 128 12.70 21.28 -16.53
CA PHE A 128 13.81 21.67 -17.39
C PHE A 128 14.68 22.77 -16.77
N ASP A 129 14.07 23.88 -16.37
CA ASP A 129 14.78 25.05 -15.86
C ASP A 129 15.29 24.91 -14.43
N LEU A 130 14.52 24.26 -13.53
CA LEU A 130 14.85 24.24 -12.09
C LEU A 130 15.58 22.98 -11.64
N LEU A 131 15.32 21.82 -12.26
CA LEU A 131 15.77 20.52 -11.75
C LEU A 131 16.80 19.84 -12.65
N SER A 132 16.64 20.01 -13.96
CA SER A 132 17.41 19.27 -14.96
C SER A 132 18.58 20.05 -15.55
N GLY A 133 18.85 21.27 -15.05
CA GLY A 133 19.97 22.08 -15.52
C GLY A 133 19.88 22.42 -17.01
N ARG A 134 18.65 22.58 -17.53
CA ARG A 134 18.35 22.81 -18.94
C ARG A 134 18.85 21.72 -19.88
N ASN A 135 18.87 20.48 -19.41
CA ASN A 135 19.20 19.31 -20.20
C ASN A 135 17.92 18.52 -20.52
N MET A 136 17.67 18.28 -21.82
CA MET A 136 16.47 17.58 -22.29
C MET A 136 16.44 16.13 -21.81
N ASP A 137 17.52 15.38 -21.98
CA ASP A 137 17.61 13.95 -21.62
C ASP A 137 17.26 13.74 -20.14
N ARG A 138 17.88 14.54 -19.26
CA ARG A 138 17.61 14.53 -17.82
C ARG A 138 16.17 14.93 -17.48
N THR A 139 15.62 15.89 -18.23
CA THR A 139 14.21 16.32 -18.07
C THR A 139 13.25 15.17 -18.38
N ILE A 140 13.50 14.43 -19.45
CA ILE A 140 12.72 13.27 -19.86
C ILE A 140 12.88 12.12 -18.86
N GLU A 141 14.11 11.79 -18.45
CA GLU A 141 14.39 10.77 -17.42
C GLU A 141 13.63 11.06 -16.12
N MET A 142 13.69 12.29 -15.61
CA MET A 142 12.96 12.69 -14.40
C MET A 142 11.44 12.58 -14.59
N THR A 143 10.94 12.88 -15.79
CA THR A 143 9.51 12.75 -16.12
C THR A 143 9.07 11.29 -16.12
N ILE A 144 9.87 10.39 -16.69
CA ILE A 144 9.62 8.94 -16.67
C ILE A 144 9.61 8.44 -15.23
N ALA A 145 10.64 8.78 -14.45
CA ALA A 145 10.75 8.41 -13.03
C ALA A 145 9.55 8.93 -12.22
N HIS A 146 9.15 10.18 -12.42
CA HIS A 146 7.99 10.76 -11.76
C HIS A 146 6.70 9.99 -12.07
N LYS A 147 6.43 9.66 -13.34
CA LYS A 147 5.26 8.86 -13.73
C LYS A 147 5.28 7.44 -13.14
N ILE A 148 6.46 6.82 -13.04
CA ILE A 148 6.61 5.53 -12.37
C ILE A 148 6.28 5.67 -10.88
N LEU A 149 6.83 6.68 -10.20
CA LEU A 149 6.57 6.92 -8.78
C LEU A 149 5.08 7.20 -8.49
N MET A 150 4.39 7.94 -9.35
CA MET A 150 2.93 8.14 -9.23
C MET A 150 2.17 6.81 -9.28
N LYS A 151 2.51 5.92 -10.23
CA LYS A 151 1.87 4.60 -10.33
C LYS A 151 2.15 3.73 -9.10
N ILE A 152 3.34 3.84 -8.51
CA ILE A 152 3.70 3.16 -7.26
C ILE A 152 2.91 3.75 -6.07
N GLU A 153 2.74 5.07 -6.00
CA GLU A 153 1.94 5.72 -4.95
C GLU A 153 0.47 5.25 -4.99
N ASP A 154 -0.13 5.21 -6.18
CA ASP A 154 -1.49 4.70 -6.38
C ASP A 154 -1.63 3.23 -5.97
N LEU A 155 -0.63 2.41 -6.33
CA LEU A 155 -0.56 1.01 -5.95
C LEU A 155 -0.55 0.84 -4.43
N LEU A 156 0.30 1.58 -3.71
CA LEU A 156 0.45 1.47 -2.26
C LEU A 156 -0.87 1.75 -1.52
N GLY A 157 -1.74 2.61 -2.08
CA GLY A 157 -3.14 2.80 -1.69
C GLY A 157 -3.89 1.52 -1.40
N GLY A 158 -4.22 0.80 -2.47
CA GLY A 158 -4.95 -0.45 -2.36
C GLY A 158 -4.12 -1.59 -1.76
N MET A 159 -2.78 -1.49 -1.79
CA MET A 159 -1.90 -2.54 -1.27
C MET A 159 -1.93 -2.62 0.26
N HIS A 160 -1.93 -1.48 0.96
CA HIS A 160 -2.06 -1.49 2.43
C HIS A 160 -3.36 -2.15 2.87
N GLU A 161 -4.49 -1.79 2.25
CA GLU A 161 -5.79 -2.40 2.54
C GLU A 161 -5.80 -3.90 2.28
N LEU A 162 -5.24 -4.35 1.16
CA LEU A 162 -5.15 -5.77 0.83
C LEU A 162 -4.34 -6.54 1.87
N VAL A 163 -3.12 -6.06 2.16
CA VAL A 163 -2.17 -6.78 3.00
C VAL A 163 -2.64 -6.78 4.45
N ILE A 164 -3.00 -5.61 4.99
CA ILE A 164 -3.48 -5.51 6.37
C ILE A 164 -4.82 -6.22 6.52
N GLY A 165 -5.77 -6.01 5.59
CA GLY A 165 -7.04 -6.72 5.57
C GLY A 165 -6.88 -8.23 5.39
N SER A 166 -5.68 -8.69 5.01
CA SER A 166 -5.35 -10.09 4.89
C SER A 166 -4.71 -10.73 6.12
N MET A 167 -4.29 -9.94 7.11
CA MET A 167 -3.67 -10.46 8.31
C MET A 167 -4.67 -11.25 9.18
N ARG A 168 -4.16 -12.17 10.01
CA ARG A 168 -4.97 -12.96 10.96
C ARG A 168 -5.80 -12.02 11.84
N GLY A 169 -7.11 -12.29 11.91
CA GLY A 169 -8.07 -11.47 12.66
C GLY A 169 -8.63 -10.27 11.91
N ASN A 170 -8.04 -9.90 10.77
CA ASN A 170 -8.56 -8.86 9.92
C ASN A 170 -9.38 -9.44 8.77
N PHE A 171 -10.27 -8.62 8.25
CA PHE A 171 -10.91 -8.82 6.97
C PHE A 171 -10.96 -7.49 6.22
N ARG A 172 -10.74 -7.56 4.91
CA ARG A 172 -10.95 -6.40 4.05
C ARG A 172 -12.45 -6.14 3.92
N VAL A 173 -12.86 -4.89 4.11
CA VAL A 173 -14.24 -4.48 3.81
C VAL A 173 -14.35 -4.35 2.28
N PRO A 174 -15.28 -5.06 1.63
CA PRO A 174 -15.43 -4.97 0.20
C PRO A 174 -15.97 -3.59 -0.21
N GLU A 175 -15.46 -3.06 -1.31
CA GLU A 175 -16.04 -1.90 -1.95
C GLU A 175 -17.47 -2.21 -2.43
N PRO A 176 -18.41 -1.26 -2.36
CA PRO A 176 -19.78 -1.51 -2.79
C PRO A 176 -19.85 -1.87 -4.27
N LEU A 177 -20.71 -2.83 -4.60
CA LEU A 177 -20.99 -3.18 -5.98
C LEU A 177 -21.68 -2.00 -6.69
N GLN A 178 -21.01 -1.43 -7.69
CA GLN A 178 -21.51 -0.28 -8.48
C GLN A 178 -22.89 -0.54 -9.14
N THR A 179 -23.26 -1.81 -9.32
CA THR A 179 -24.50 -2.24 -9.98
C THR A 179 -25.75 -2.13 -9.11
N LEU A 180 -25.61 -1.98 -7.78
CA LEU A 180 -26.72 -2.00 -6.83
C LEU A 180 -26.85 -0.65 -6.13
N SER A 181 -27.07 0.44 -6.88
CA SER A 181 -27.52 1.80 -6.47
C SER A 181 -26.98 2.43 -5.17
N GLY A 182 -25.99 1.83 -4.53
CA GLY A 182 -25.50 2.17 -3.22
C GLY A 182 -24.32 3.12 -3.37
N SER A 183 -24.51 4.35 -2.91
CA SER A 183 -23.38 5.23 -2.64
C SER A 183 -22.45 4.54 -1.65
N LYS A 184 -21.12 4.67 -1.83
CA LYS A 184 -20.10 4.23 -0.84
C LYS A 184 -20.36 4.76 0.58
N ASN A 185 -21.21 5.78 0.69
CA ASN A 185 -21.53 6.46 1.93
C ASN A 185 -22.81 5.97 2.61
N VAL A 186 -23.57 5.05 1.99
CA VAL A 186 -24.85 4.58 2.54
C VAL A 186 -24.72 3.15 3.01
N LEU A 187 -25.17 2.90 4.23
CA LEU A 187 -25.23 1.56 4.81
C LEU A 187 -26.25 0.73 4.04
N HIS A 188 -25.80 -0.39 3.50
CA HIS A 188 -26.66 -1.38 2.87
C HIS A 188 -26.24 -2.77 3.34
N PRO A 189 -27.05 -3.48 4.16
CA PRO A 189 -26.62 -4.70 4.82
C PRO A 189 -26.03 -5.78 3.90
N ALA A 190 -26.53 -5.88 2.66
CA ALA A 190 -26.09 -6.90 1.71
C ALA A 190 -24.93 -6.48 0.79
N THR A 191 -24.73 -5.18 0.57
CA THR A 191 -23.83 -4.69 -0.51
C THR A 191 -22.81 -3.67 -0.05
N ASN A 192 -23.03 -3.05 1.10
CA ASN A 192 -22.13 -2.12 1.77
C ASN A 192 -22.42 -2.12 3.28
N PRO A 193 -22.16 -3.23 4.00
CA PRO A 193 -22.48 -3.33 5.43
C PRO A 193 -21.64 -2.38 6.28
N PHE A 194 -20.46 -1.98 5.82
CA PHE A 194 -19.55 -1.12 6.57
C PHE A 194 -19.14 0.13 5.76
N PRO A 195 -20.09 1.04 5.44
CA PRO A 195 -19.79 2.21 4.61
C PRO A 195 -18.63 3.02 5.17
N GLY A 196 -17.59 3.22 4.37
CA GLY A 196 -16.40 3.98 4.74
C GLY A 196 -15.37 3.19 5.55
N ALA A 197 -15.68 2.01 6.11
CA ALA A 197 -14.60 1.18 6.66
C ALA A 197 -13.81 0.55 5.50
N ASP A 198 -12.48 0.50 5.64
CA ASP A 198 -11.57 -0.12 4.67
C ASP A 198 -11.14 -1.52 5.20
N ILE A 199 -10.94 -1.62 6.51
CA ILE A 199 -10.57 -2.87 7.21
C ILE A 199 -11.49 -3.06 8.41
N GLY A 200 -11.94 -4.30 8.61
CA GLY A 200 -12.55 -4.72 9.86
C GLY A 200 -11.68 -5.75 10.56
N GLN A 201 -11.81 -5.82 11.88
CA GLN A 201 -11.12 -6.78 12.71
C GLN A 201 -12.17 -7.46 13.60
N VAL A 202 -12.14 -8.79 13.61
CA VAL A 202 -13.07 -9.60 14.42
C VAL A 202 -12.87 -9.30 15.91
N PRO A 203 -13.86 -9.56 16.77
CA PRO A 203 -13.72 -9.34 18.20
C PRO A 203 -12.46 -10.02 18.77
N LEU A 204 -11.70 -9.26 19.55
CA LEU A 204 -10.49 -9.75 20.17
C LEU A 204 -10.82 -10.39 21.53
N PRO A 205 -10.00 -11.30 22.04
CA PRO A 205 -10.24 -11.92 23.35
C PRO A 205 -10.34 -10.92 24.50
N GLN A 206 -9.65 -9.77 24.40
CA GLN A 206 -9.76 -8.67 25.38
C GLN A 206 -11.03 -7.85 25.21
N THR A 207 -11.64 -7.82 24.03
CA THR A 207 -12.87 -7.11 23.68
C THR A 207 -13.86 -8.01 22.90
N PRO A 208 -14.32 -9.12 23.50
CA PRO A 208 -14.96 -10.23 22.77
C PRO A 208 -16.32 -9.89 22.15
N ASN A 209 -16.90 -8.74 22.52
CA ASN A 209 -18.22 -8.30 22.07
C ASN A 209 -18.19 -7.16 21.06
N LYS A 210 -17.00 -6.72 20.62
CA LYS A 210 -16.89 -5.55 19.72
C LYS A 210 -16.08 -5.88 18.48
N ILE A 211 -16.69 -5.63 17.33
CA ILE A 211 -15.94 -5.53 16.07
C ILE A 211 -15.19 -4.20 16.04
N ARG A 212 -14.00 -4.19 15.44
CA ARG A 212 -13.22 -2.97 15.26
C ARG A 212 -13.22 -2.60 13.78
N LEU A 213 -13.53 -1.35 13.45
CA LEU A 213 -13.68 -0.90 12.07
C LEU A 213 -12.77 0.29 11.81
N PHE A 214 -11.94 0.17 10.77
CA PHE A 214 -10.87 1.10 10.46
C PHE A 214 -11.12 1.74 9.11
N GLN A 215 -11.17 3.08 9.10
CA GLN A 215 -10.97 3.87 7.91
C GLN A 215 -9.47 4.14 7.77
N CYS A 216 -8.85 3.56 6.75
CA CYS A 216 -7.41 3.65 6.51
C CYS A 216 -7.09 4.70 5.47
N LYS A 217 -5.93 5.34 5.63
CA LYS A 217 -5.34 6.25 4.67
C LYS A 217 -3.84 5.99 4.57
N ASN A 218 -3.27 6.13 3.39
CA ASN A 218 -1.83 5.93 3.19
C ASN A 218 -0.99 6.85 4.06
N LYS A 219 -1.34 8.15 4.09
CA LYS A 219 -0.56 9.18 4.77
C LYS A 219 -1.43 10.22 5.43
N THR A 220 -0.86 10.91 6.42
CA THR A 220 -1.53 12.06 7.05
C THR A 220 -1.85 13.14 6.01
N GLY A 221 -3.05 13.72 6.12
CA GLY A 221 -3.48 14.81 5.23
C GLY A 221 -3.98 14.41 3.84
N SER A 222 -4.21 13.12 3.57
CA SER A 222 -4.76 12.66 2.28
C SER A 222 -6.25 13.03 2.05
N ALA A 223 -6.99 13.35 3.11
CA ALA A 223 -8.38 13.79 3.02
C ALA A 223 -8.49 15.33 3.08
N LYS A 224 -9.27 15.92 2.16
CA LYS A 224 -9.54 17.36 2.16
C LYS A 224 -10.51 17.71 3.30
N GLY A 225 -10.60 18.98 3.71
CA GLY A 225 -11.38 19.40 4.88
C GLY A 225 -12.86 18.96 4.85
N GLY A 226 -13.50 19.00 3.68
CA GLY A 226 -14.88 18.53 3.49
C GLY A 226 -15.05 17.01 3.64
N ASP A 227 -14.00 16.22 3.36
CA ASP A 227 -14.03 14.77 3.53
C ASP A 227 -14.03 14.38 5.01
N GLY A 228 -13.32 15.13 5.88
CA GLY A 228 -13.17 14.78 7.29
C GLY A 228 -14.51 14.67 8.06
N ALA A 229 -15.45 15.58 7.82
CA ALA A 229 -16.75 15.56 8.48
C ALA A 229 -17.59 14.36 8.02
N ARG A 230 -17.57 14.06 6.72
CA ARG A 230 -18.24 12.90 6.13
C ARG A 230 -17.67 11.59 6.70
N LEU A 231 -16.35 11.46 6.75
CA LEU A 231 -15.68 10.28 7.32
C LEU A 231 -16.10 10.08 8.80
N GLY A 232 -16.12 11.15 9.59
CA GLY A 232 -16.56 11.07 10.98
C GLY A 232 -18.02 10.64 11.12
N GLN A 233 -18.93 11.13 10.27
CA GLN A 233 -20.34 10.69 10.26
C GLN A 233 -20.47 9.19 9.93
N GLN A 234 -19.69 8.68 8.97
CA GLN A 234 -19.67 7.26 8.63
C GLN A 234 -19.19 6.40 9.79
N LEU A 235 -18.09 6.78 10.44
CA LEU A 235 -17.57 6.07 11.61
C LEU A 235 -18.57 6.10 12.77
N ARG A 236 -19.21 7.25 13.03
CA ARG A 236 -20.28 7.33 14.04
C ARG A 236 -21.44 6.38 13.74
N LEU A 237 -21.90 6.34 12.48
CA LEU A 237 -22.97 5.43 12.06
C LEU A 237 -22.59 3.96 12.35
N LEU A 238 -21.34 3.58 12.06
CA LEU A 238 -20.86 2.22 12.32
C LEU A 238 -20.82 1.89 13.82
N ALA A 239 -20.36 2.84 14.65
CA ALA A 239 -20.37 2.69 16.10
C ALA A 239 -21.80 2.54 16.66
N GLU A 240 -22.73 3.38 16.21
CA GLU A 240 -24.15 3.36 16.65
C GLU A 240 -24.88 2.09 16.17
N THR A 241 -24.60 1.63 14.94
CA THR A 241 -25.29 0.47 14.34
C THR A 241 -24.79 -0.85 14.88
N TYR A 242 -23.47 -0.98 15.07
CA TYR A 242 -22.82 -2.26 15.38
C TYR A 242 -22.21 -2.33 16.78
N GLY A 243 -22.25 -1.24 17.57
CA GLY A 243 -21.48 -1.13 18.81
C GLY A 243 -19.96 -1.21 18.57
N ALA A 244 -19.52 -0.89 17.36
CA ALA A 244 -18.14 -1.07 16.92
C ALA A 244 -17.18 -0.06 17.58
N GLU A 245 -15.93 -0.48 17.76
CA GLU A 245 -14.82 0.45 18.02
C GLU A 245 -14.33 1.00 16.69
N THR A 246 -14.25 2.32 16.57
CA THR A 246 -13.99 2.98 15.30
C THR A 246 -12.66 3.70 15.29
N PHE A 247 -11.94 3.53 14.19
CA PHE A 247 -10.58 4.03 14.04
C PHE A 247 -10.44 4.78 12.73
N TYR A 248 -9.79 5.94 12.79
CA TYR A 248 -9.30 6.65 11.63
C TYR A 248 -7.77 6.58 11.62
N ALA A 249 -7.22 5.76 10.73
CA ALA A 249 -5.83 5.33 10.76
C ALA A 249 -5.06 5.84 9.53
N ALA A 250 -4.01 6.63 9.74
CA ALA A 250 -3.04 6.94 8.71
C ALA A 250 -1.81 6.02 8.85
N ILE A 251 -1.54 5.20 7.84
CA ILE A 251 -0.46 4.20 7.86
C ILE A 251 0.92 4.88 7.95
N VAL A 252 1.16 5.90 7.14
CA VAL A 252 2.39 6.69 7.13
C VAL A 252 2.17 8.03 7.81
N GLY A 253 2.92 8.27 8.89
CA GLY A 253 2.92 9.52 9.63
C GLY A 253 3.61 9.34 10.97
N ASN A 254 4.12 10.43 11.54
CA ASN A 254 4.80 10.40 12.85
C ASN A 254 4.13 11.33 13.87
N THR A 255 3.11 12.10 13.47
CA THR A 255 2.43 13.06 14.33
C THR A 255 1.00 13.32 13.91
N LEU A 256 0.15 13.62 14.89
CA LEU A 256 -1.20 14.14 14.69
C LEU A 256 -1.22 15.66 14.50
N VAL A 257 -0.12 16.36 14.78
CA VAL A 257 0.00 17.81 14.61
C VAL A 257 -0.14 18.14 13.12
N GLY A 258 -1.04 19.06 12.78
CA GLY A 258 -1.33 19.43 11.39
C GLY A 258 -2.17 18.41 10.61
N HIS A 259 -2.70 17.37 11.26
CA HIS A 259 -3.58 16.39 10.60
C HIS A 259 -4.92 17.05 10.21
N ARG A 260 -5.04 17.46 8.95
CA ARG A 260 -6.14 18.30 8.43
C ARG A 260 -7.54 17.77 8.73
N SER A 261 -7.74 16.47 8.70
CA SER A 261 -9.07 15.85 8.91
C SER A 261 -9.37 15.47 10.36
N LYS A 262 -8.39 15.49 11.27
CA LYS A 262 -8.55 15.01 12.66
C LYS A 262 -9.68 15.75 13.37
N GLY A 263 -9.65 17.08 13.33
CA GLY A 263 -10.64 17.92 14.03
C GLY A 263 -12.06 17.71 13.51
N ALA A 264 -12.23 17.58 12.19
CA ALA A 264 -13.53 17.33 11.59
C ALA A 264 -14.08 15.93 11.92
N VAL A 265 -13.21 14.90 11.93
CA VAL A 265 -13.58 13.53 12.32
C VAL A 265 -14.02 13.50 13.78
N LEU A 266 -13.20 14.02 14.71
CA LEU A 266 -13.50 14.00 16.15
C LEU A 266 -14.72 14.85 16.51
N LYS A 267 -14.99 15.93 15.77
CA LYS A 267 -16.22 16.71 15.96
C LYS A 267 -17.48 15.90 15.60
N ALA A 268 -17.41 15.08 14.55
CA ALA A 268 -18.54 14.28 14.08
C ALA A 268 -18.67 12.93 14.81
N SER A 269 -17.55 12.34 15.24
CA SER A 269 -17.46 11.08 16.00
C SER A 269 -16.41 11.19 17.12
N PRO A 270 -16.79 11.73 18.30
CA PRO A 270 -15.86 11.97 19.40
C PRO A 270 -15.16 10.73 19.93
N GLU A 271 -15.83 9.58 19.86
CA GLU A 271 -15.32 8.28 20.36
C GLU A 271 -14.38 7.57 19.36
N THR A 272 -14.23 8.09 18.15
CA THR A 272 -13.31 7.51 17.16
C THR A 272 -11.86 7.78 17.55
N ALA A 273 -11.04 6.73 17.61
CA ALA A 273 -9.61 6.88 17.79
C ALA A 273 -8.94 7.32 16.47
N VAL A 274 -8.15 8.40 16.51
CA VAL A 274 -7.39 8.90 15.36
C VAL A 274 -5.91 8.56 15.55
N LEU A 275 -5.37 7.73 14.66
CA LEU A 275 -4.05 7.11 14.80
C LEU A 275 -3.17 7.40 13.59
N VAL A 276 -1.85 7.46 13.80
CA VAL A 276 -0.85 7.66 12.75
C VAL A 276 0.35 6.75 12.97
N GLY A 277 0.96 6.27 11.88
CA GLY A 277 2.23 5.55 11.92
C GLY A 277 2.18 4.28 12.77
N ASN A 278 3.17 4.12 13.65
CA ASN A 278 3.28 2.95 14.52
C ASN A 278 2.05 2.74 15.40
N ALA A 279 1.37 3.79 15.87
CA ALA A 279 0.15 3.64 16.66
C ALA A 279 -0.99 3.03 15.82
N ALA A 280 -1.12 3.45 14.55
CA ALA A 280 -2.10 2.86 13.63
C ALA A 280 -1.74 1.40 13.30
N LEU A 281 -0.46 1.12 13.05
CA LEU A 281 0.02 -0.20 12.69
C LEU A 281 -0.01 -1.20 13.84
N ALA A 282 0.26 -0.77 15.07
CA ALA A 282 0.11 -1.61 16.26
C ALA A 282 -1.32 -2.12 16.38
N GLU A 283 -2.32 -1.26 16.15
CA GLU A 283 -3.72 -1.66 16.20
C GLU A 283 -4.13 -2.56 15.03
N LEU A 284 -3.74 -2.17 13.81
CA LEU A 284 -4.11 -2.89 12.59
C LEU A 284 -3.42 -4.25 12.46
N THR A 285 -2.20 -4.40 12.98
CA THR A 285 -1.39 -5.62 12.80
C THR A 285 -1.26 -6.44 14.09
N ARG A 286 -1.67 -5.88 15.24
CA ARG A 286 -1.44 -6.44 16.59
C ARG A 286 0.05 -6.64 16.91
N SER A 287 0.91 -5.84 16.28
CA SER A 287 2.37 -6.00 16.31
C SER A 287 3.05 -4.65 16.47
N ASP A 288 4.02 -4.58 17.39
CA ASP A 288 4.89 -3.43 17.54
C ASP A 288 5.87 -3.29 16.34
N SER A 289 6.09 -4.39 15.61
CA SER A 289 6.89 -4.45 14.38
C SER A 289 6.04 -4.37 13.10
N GLY A 290 4.78 -3.90 13.18
CA GLY A 290 3.87 -3.85 12.03
C GLY A 290 4.42 -3.09 10.81
N ALA A 291 5.21 -2.02 11.04
CA ALA A 291 5.85 -1.27 9.97
C ALA A 291 6.95 -2.08 9.25
N GLU A 292 7.78 -2.79 10.01
CA GLU A 292 8.81 -3.67 9.47
C GLU A 292 8.18 -4.80 8.67
N LEU A 293 7.16 -5.46 9.23
CA LEU A 293 6.42 -6.52 8.55
C LEU A 293 5.91 -6.07 7.17
N LEU A 294 5.26 -4.89 7.08
CA LEU A 294 4.79 -4.36 5.79
C LEU A 294 5.96 -4.09 4.83
N LEU A 295 7.00 -3.39 5.30
CA LEU A 295 8.17 -3.06 4.49
C LEU A 295 8.83 -4.32 3.92
N ARG A 296 9.02 -5.35 4.74
CA ARG A 296 9.65 -6.62 4.34
C ARG A 296 8.77 -7.39 3.36
N THR A 297 7.48 -7.49 3.65
CA THR A 297 6.49 -8.10 2.73
C THR A 297 6.57 -7.45 1.35
N TYR A 298 6.58 -6.12 1.28
CA TYR A 298 6.67 -5.39 0.03
C TYR A 298 8.01 -5.55 -0.65
N ARG A 299 9.13 -5.42 0.08
CA ARG A 299 10.48 -5.58 -0.50
C ARG A 299 10.69 -6.97 -1.09
N ARG A 300 10.19 -8.01 -0.43
CA ARG A 300 10.25 -9.38 -0.95
C ARG A 300 9.49 -9.49 -2.27
N ALA A 301 8.24 -9.03 -2.30
CA ALA A 301 7.43 -9.05 -3.52
C ALA A 301 8.02 -8.16 -4.65
N PHE A 302 8.51 -6.97 -4.32
CA PHE A 302 9.18 -6.09 -5.30
C PHE A 302 10.41 -6.75 -5.92
N ARG A 303 11.23 -7.44 -5.12
CA ARG A 303 12.41 -8.18 -5.62
C ARG A 303 11.99 -9.31 -6.55
N THR A 304 10.99 -10.12 -6.16
CA THR A 304 10.48 -11.20 -7.03
C THR A 304 10.02 -10.62 -8.38
N VAL A 305 9.20 -9.58 -8.34
CA VAL A 305 8.62 -8.98 -9.54
C VAL A 305 9.66 -8.26 -10.41
N SER A 306 10.65 -7.59 -9.80
CA SER A 306 11.72 -6.94 -10.57
C SER A 306 12.53 -7.96 -11.36
N HIS A 307 12.86 -9.12 -10.76
CA HIS A 307 13.52 -10.21 -11.48
C HIS A 307 12.65 -10.83 -12.57
N LYS A 308 11.35 -11.01 -12.32
CA LYS A 308 10.43 -11.65 -13.27
C LYS A 308 10.09 -10.78 -14.48
N THR A 309 9.89 -9.48 -14.26
CA THR A 309 9.45 -8.55 -15.31
C THR A 309 10.60 -8.02 -16.17
N GLY A 310 11.80 -7.92 -15.60
CA GLY A 310 12.98 -7.44 -16.33
C GLY A 310 12.85 -6.00 -16.85
N TYR A 311 11.98 -5.18 -16.26
CA TYR A 311 11.85 -3.78 -16.65
C TYR A 311 13.15 -3.04 -16.37
N ASP A 312 13.82 -2.57 -17.42
CA ASP A 312 15.08 -1.84 -17.34
C ASP A 312 14.86 -0.34 -17.61
N PHE A 313 14.95 0.45 -16.55
CA PHE A 313 14.74 1.89 -16.61
C PHE A 313 15.75 2.60 -17.52
N GLU A 314 17.01 2.15 -17.55
CA GLU A 314 18.08 2.83 -18.30
C GLU A 314 17.88 2.66 -19.81
N SER A 315 17.65 1.43 -20.27
CA SER A 315 17.35 1.13 -21.67
C SER A 315 16.08 1.84 -22.15
N VAL A 316 15.01 1.83 -21.33
CA VAL A 316 13.75 2.48 -21.68
C VAL A 316 13.92 4.00 -21.77
N SER A 317 14.60 4.61 -20.80
CA SER A 317 14.83 6.05 -20.78
C SER A 317 15.61 6.49 -22.01
N THR A 318 16.67 5.77 -22.36
CA THR A 318 17.48 6.03 -23.56
C THR A 318 16.63 5.99 -24.84
N GLY A 319 15.76 4.98 -24.98
CA GLY A 319 14.86 4.86 -26.13
C GLY A 319 13.87 6.02 -26.24
N ILE A 320 13.27 6.42 -25.11
CA ILE A 320 12.30 7.52 -25.07
C ILE A 320 12.98 8.86 -25.37
N VAL A 321 14.16 9.13 -24.79
CA VAL A 321 14.96 10.33 -25.08
C VAL A 321 15.30 10.43 -26.56
N ALA A 322 15.70 9.32 -27.18
CA ALA A 322 16.00 9.28 -28.62
C ALA A 322 14.77 9.60 -29.48
N ASP A 323 13.58 9.17 -29.07
CA ASP A 323 12.34 9.51 -29.77
C ASP A 323 11.95 10.98 -29.61
N PHE A 324 12.10 11.53 -28.41
CA PHE A 324 11.86 12.96 -28.17
C PHE A 324 12.83 13.86 -28.95
N SER A 325 14.09 13.46 -29.05
CA SER A 325 15.12 14.19 -29.82
C SER A 325 14.77 14.33 -31.32
N LYS A 326 14.00 13.39 -31.88
CA LYS A 326 13.53 13.47 -33.28
C LYS A 326 12.41 14.50 -33.45
N LEU A 327 11.62 14.75 -32.40
CA LEU A 327 10.48 15.68 -32.43
C LEU A 327 10.90 17.15 -32.35
N THR A 328 12.12 17.42 -31.88
CA THR A 328 12.62 18.77 -31.57
C THR A 328 13.63 19.30 -32.60
N ALA A 329 13.77 18.64 -33.76
CA ALA A 329 14.84 18.88 -34.74
C ALA A 329 14.85 20.28 -35.42
N GLY A 330 14.11 21.27 -34.90
CA GLY A 330 14.09 22.63 -35.43
C GLY A 330 13.57 23.74 -34.49
N GLY A 331 13.41 23.49 -33.19
CA GLY A 331 12.84 24.47 -32.26
C GLY A 331 13.09 24.15 -30.78
N ASP A 332 12.66 25.06 -29.90
CA ASP A 332 12.71 24.81 -28.45
C ASP A 332 11.80 23.63 -28.07
N PHE A 333 12.34 22.73 -27.25
CA PHE A 333 11.66 21.49 -26.84
C PHE A 333 10.38 21.78 -26.05
N ILE A 334 10.40 22.78 -25.16
CA ILE A 334 9.28 23.11 -24.29
C ILE A 334 8.16 23.77 -25.10
N ASP A 335 8.49 24.72 -25.97
CA ASP A 335 7.52 25.36 -26.85
C ASP A 335 6.85 24.35 -27.80
N SER A 336 7.64 23.43 -28.35
CA SER A 336 7.11 22.34 -29.19
C SER A 336 6.12 21.47 -28.42
N TRP A 337 6.40 21.21 -27.13
CA TRP A 337 5.52 20.43 -26.25
C TRP A 337 4.23 21.17 -25.91
N LEU A 338 4.33 22.47 -25.59
CA LEU A 338 3.19 23.33 -25.25
C LEU A 338 2.12 23.30 -26.35
N HIS A 339 2.53 23.46 -27.61
CA HIS A 339 1.59 23.47 -28.74
C HIS A 339 0.90 22.13 -28.95
N GLN A 340 1.59 21.01 -28.70
CA GLN A 340 0.98 19.69 -28.78
C GLN A 340 0.00 19.43 -27.64
N ALA A 341 0.36 19.81 -26.41
CA ALA A 341 -0.47 19.59 -25.22
C ALA A 341 -1.74 20.46 -25.22
N MET A 342 -1.64 21.71 -25.66
CA MET A 342 -2.76 22.67 -25.66
C MET A 342 -3.56 22.70 -26.96
N GLY A 343 -3.04 22.06 -28.02
CA GLY A 343 -3.71 21.95 -29.31
C GLY A 343 -4.88 20.96 -29.31
N GLY A 344 -5.75 21.07 -30.30
CA GLY A 344 -6.85 20.11 -30.51
C GLY A 344 -8.09 20.71 -31.17
N PRO A 345 -9.05 19.88 -31.61
CA PRO A 345 -10.32 20.35 -32.13
C PRO A 345 -11.10 21.14 -31.06
N ARG A 346 -11.69 22.28 -31.44
CA ARG A 346 -12.47 23.11 -30.51
C ARG A 346 -13.66 22.38 -29.88
N VAL A 347 -14.25 21.44 -30.62
CA VAL A 347 -15.33 20.55 -30.13
C VAL A 347 -14.90 19.69 -28.94
N ASP A 348 -13.61 19.33 -28.86
CA ASP A 348 -13.05 18.53 -27.77
C ASP A 348 -12.61 19.39 -26.57
N GLN A 349 -12.51 20.72 -26.75
CA GLN A 349 -11.97 21.64 -25.74
C GLN A 349 -13.02 22.57 -25.13
N ASP A 350 -14.14 22.79 -25.83
CA ASP A 350 -15.15 23.77 -25.47
C ASP A 350 -16.54 23.15 -25.58
N SER A 351 -17.17 22.88 -24.44
CA SER A 351 -18.45 22.17 -24.35
C SER A 351 -19.60 22.90 -25.05
N ARG A 352 -19.43 24.18 -25.42
CA ARG A 352 -20.40 24.91 -26.24
C ARG A 352 -20.42 24.45 -27.70
N PHE A 353 -19.40 23.72 -28.13
CA PHE A 353 -19.21 23.22 -29.50
C PHE A 353 -19.38 21.70 -29.61
N ALA A 354 -19.49 20.98 -28.49
CA ALA A 354 -19.83 19.56 -28.41
C ALA A 354 -21.35 19.39 -28.58
N GLN A 355 -21.79 19.04 -29.79
CA GLN A 355 -23.18 18.66 -30.08
C GLN A 355 -23.36 17.15 -30.00
#